data_AF-I3UTL3-F1
#
_entry.id   AF-I3UTL3-F1
#
_cell.length_a   1.000
_cell.length_b   1.000
_cell.length_c   1.000
_cell.angle_alpha   90.00
_cell.angle_beta   90.00
_cell.angle_gamma   90.00
#
_symmetry.space_group_name_H-M   'P 1'
#
loop_
_entity.id
_entity.type
_entity.pdbx_description
1 polymer ?
#
loop_
_entity_poly.entity_id
_entity_poly.type
_entity_poly.pdbx_seq_one_letter_code
_entity_poly.pdbx_strand_id
1 'polypeptide(L)'
;MWLETGWRRDPLPVDVHASHQSLTSAGVALFNQAYPQGLPQTWGGEGAYEVNGVRYYSWSGTLQPGLTDQGRNRFDGSSRFCRLFARSFIKEKGHCDGMVGRFSSHLGQVIGDDYPLDHLDIVNQSLGAVGKGAEPVRLFTEHAARLKAAGL
;
A
#
# COMPACT_ATOMS: atom_id res chain seq x y z
N MET A 1 -9.07 -21.08 -28.14
CA MET A 1 -8.01 -20.58 -27.23
C MET A 1 -8.49 -20.83 -25.81
N TRP A 2 -8.16 -22.00 -25.25
CA TRP A 2 -8.48 -22.37 -23.87
C TRP A 2 -7.32 -21.85 -23.01
N LEU A 3 -7.59 -20.87 -22.16
CA LEU A 3 -6.63 -20.44 -21.15
C LEU A 3 -6.65 -21.50 -20.04
N GLU A 4 -5.54 -22.21 -19.85
CA GLU A 4 -5.34 -23.03 -18.65
C GLU A 4 -5.51 -22.13 -17.42
N THR A 5 -6.50 -22.43 -16.59
CA THR A 5 -6.79 -21.65 -15.38
C THR A 5 -5.90 -22.03 -14.18
N GLY A 6 -4.92 -22.91 -14.36
CA GLY A 6 -4.00 -23.37 -13.31
C GLY A 6 -4.63 -24.21 -12.18
N TRP A 7 -5.96 -24.33 -12.13
CA TRP A 7 -6.69 -25.09 -11.12
C TRP A 7 -6.48 -26.60 -11.32
N ARG A 8 -5.64 -27.21 -10.48
CA ARG A 8 -5.48 -28.67 -10.38
C ARG A 8 -6.38 -29.32 -9.31
N ARG A 9 -7.22 -28.53 -8.63
CA ARG A 9 -8.11 -28.95 -7.52
C ARG A 9 -9.40 -28.15 -7.54
N ASP A 10 -10.37 -28.57 -6.73
CA ASP A 10 -11.63 -27.86 -6.51
C ASP A 10 -11.39 -26.37 -6.23
N PRO A 11 -12.19 -25.47 -6.82
CA PRO A 11 -12.07 -24.04 -6.59
C PRO A 11 -12.20 -23.73 -5.09
N LEU A 12 -11.27 -22.93 -4.55
CA LEU A 12 -11.43 -22.38 -3.20
C LEU A 12 -12.64 -21.43 -3.18
N PRO A 13 -13.33 -21.28 -2.04
CA PRO A 13 -14.43 -20.31 -1.92
C PRO A 13 -13.91 -18.89 -2.19
N VAL A 14 -14.57 -18.18 -3.10
CA VAL A 14 -14.28 -16.77 -3.43
C VAL A 14 -15.44 -15.90 -3.00
N ASP A 15 -15.19 -14.95 -2.09
CA ASP A 15 -16.16 -13.95 -1.67
C ASP A 15 -15.67 -12.53 -2.02
N VAL A 16 -16.08 -12.07 -3.19
CA VAL A 16 -15.74 -10.74 -3.70
C VAL A 16 -16.42 -9.64 -2.88
N HIS A 17 -17.62 -9.90 -2.36
CA HIS A 17 -18.35 -8.91 -1.57
C HIS A 17 -17.65 -8.65 -0.24
N ALA A 18 -17.24 -9.70 0.47
CA ALA A 18 -16.49 -9.57 1.71
C ALA A 18 -15.16 -8.84 1.49
N SER A 19 -14.41 -9.21 0.44
CA SER A 19 -13.16 -8.54 0.09
C SER A 19 -13.37 -7.05 -0.19
N HIS A 20 -14.37 -6.68 -1.01
CA HIS A 20 -14.66 -5.27 -1.26
C HIS A 20 -15.08 -4.53 0.01
N GLN A 21 -15.95 -5.11 0.85
CA GLN A 21 -16.38 -4.50 2.10
C GLN A 21 -15.21 -4.20 3.04
N SER A 22 -14.24 -5.12 3.13
CA SER A 22 -13.03 -4.94 3.96
C SER A 22 -12.12 -3.78 3.54
N LEU A 23 -12.34 -3.20 2.36
CA LEU A 23 -11.55 -2.07 1.82
C LEU A 23 -12.35 -0.76 1.76
N THR A 24 -13.66 -0.78 2.05
CA THR A 24 -14.46 0.45 2.15
C THR A 24 -14.11 1.20 3.43
N SER A 25 -14.25 2.53 3.44
CA SER A 25 -14.04 3.33 4.65
C SER A 25 -14.93 2.89 5.81
N ALA A 26 -16.18 2.47 5.54
CA ALA A 26 -17.09 1.97 6.56
C ALA A 26 -16.64 0.62 7.12
N GLY A 27 -16.25 -0.33 6.26
CA GLY A 27 -15.76 -1.63 6.69
C GLY A 27 -14.45 -1.56 7.46
N VAL A 28 -13.48 -0.76 6.99
CA VAL A 28 -12.22 -0.52 7.71
C VAL A 28 -12.48 0.21 9.03
N ALA A 29 -13.43 1.14 9.10
CA ALA A 29 -13.78 1.79 10.37
C ALA A 29 -14.32 0.80 11.41
N LEU A 30 -15.15 -0.16 10.99
CA LEU A 30 -15.62 -1.23 11.89
C LEU A 30 -14.47 -2.13 12.35
N PHE A 31 -13.56 -2.49 11.43
CA PHE A 31 -12.37 -3.26 11.78
C PHE A 31 -11.47 -2.51 12.79
N ASN A 32 -11.23 -1.23 12.55
CA ASN A 32 -10.41 -0.37 13.40
C ASN A 32 -11.00 -0.15 14.79
N GLN A 33 -12.33 -0.18 14.94
CA GLN A 33 -12.97 -0.14 16.27
C GLN A 33 -12.67 -1.40 17.10
N ALA A 34 -12.60 -2.56 16.44
CA ALA A 34 -12.26 -3.82 17.11
C ALA A 34 -10.75 -3.95 17.37
N TYR A 35 -9.92 -3.41 16.47
CA TYR A 35 -8.46 -3.55 16.48
C TYR A 35 -7.74 -2.20 16.32
N PRO A 36 -7.74 -1.34 17.35
CA PRO A 36 -7.23 0.04 17.24
C PRO A 36 -5.72 0.18 17.45
N GLN A 37 -5.00 -0.92 17.65
CA GLN A 37 -3.59 -0.90 18.03
C GLN A 37 -2.73 -0.27 16.92
N GLY A 38 -1.91 0.72 17.29
CA GLY A 38 -1.05 1.42 16.34
C GLY A 38 -1.77 2.43 15.43
N LEU A 39 -3.09 2.63 15.54
CA LEU A 39 -3.77 3.62 14.72
C LEU A 39 -3.46 5.06 15.17
N PRO A 40 -3.38 6.02 14.23
CA PRO A 40 -3.25 7.43 14.56
C PRO A 40 -4.54 8.00 15.14
N GLN A 41 -4.41 8.87 16.15
CA GLN A 41 -5.55 9.57 16.77
C GLN A 41 -6.00 10.79 15.97
N THR A 42 -5.12 11.30 15.10
CA THR A 42 -5.37 12.46 14.25
C THR A 42 -5.14 12.07 12.79
N TRP A 43 -5.98 12.60 11.89
CA TRP A 43 -5.86 12.32 10.46
C TRP A 43 -4.52 12.81 9.91
N GLY A 44 -3.72 11.89 9.35
CA GLY A 44 -2.36 12.16 8.87
C GLY A 44 -1.28 12.18 9.95
N GLY A 45 -1.64 11.95 11.22
CA GLY A 45 -0.68 11.73 12.30
C GLY A 45 -0.10 10.33 12.29
N GLU A 46 0.79 10.08 13.23
CA GLU A 46 1.30 8.73 13.52
C GLU A 46 0.50 8.08 14.66
N GLY A 47 0.59 6.76 14.78
CA GLY A 47 0.02 6.00 15.88
C GLY A 47 1.03 5.70 16.98
N ALA A 48 0.60 4.95 18.00
CA ALA A 48 1.54 4.44 19.01
C ALA A 48 2.56 3.49 18.35
N TYR A 49 3.85 3.74 18.56
CA TYR A 49 4.92 2.96 17.93
C TYR A 49 5.04 1.54 18.52
N GLU A 50 4.61 1.34 19.76
CA GLU A 50 4.55 0.04 20.42
C GLU A 50 3.25 -0.07 21.22
N VAL A 51 2.52 -1.18 21.06
CA VAL A 51 1.31 -1.48 21.84
C VAL A 51 1.38 -2.94 22.28
N ASN A 52 1.27 -3.19 23.58
CA ASN A 52 1.35 -4.53 24.17
C ASN A 52 2.62 -5.31 23.75
N GLY A 53 3.77 -4.63 23.67
CA GLY A 53 5.04 -5.24 23.27
C GLY A 53 5.20 -5.50 21.77
N VAL A 54 4.22 -5.10 20.94
CA VAL A 54 4.30 -5.21 19.47
C VAL A 54 4.62 -3.85 18.88
N ARG A 55 5.67 -3.78 18.05
CA ARG A 55 6.06 -2.55 17.35
C ARG A 55 5.32 -2.41 16.02
N TYR A 56 4.83 -1.21 15.74
CA TYR A 56 4.06 -0.88 14.54
C TYR A 56 4.84 0.10 13.68
N TYR A 57 4.95 -0.23 12.39
CA TYR A 57 5.60 0.60 11.39
C TYR A 57 4.72 0.65 10.12
N SER A 58 4.81 1.74 9.38
CA SER A 58 4.17 1.87 8.06
C SER A 58 5.04 2.66 7.11
N TRP A 59 4.85 2.40 5.81
CA TRP A 59 5.24 3.30 4.74
C TRP A 59 4.27 3.17 3.57
N SER A 60 4.20 4.20 2.73
CA SER A 60 3.36 4.21 1.53
C SER A 60 3.93 5.07 0.43
N GLY A 61 3.27 5.03 -0.73
CA GLY A 61 3.60 5.85 -1.88
C GLY A 61 2.58 6.95 -2.16
N THR A 62 2.95 7.86 -3.05
CA THR A 62 2.05 8.77 -3.74
C THR A 62 2.41 8.84 -5.23
N LEU A 63 1.39 9.00 -6.07
CA LEU A 63 1.59 9.27 -7.49
C LEU A 63 2.23 10.64 -7.70
N GLN A 64 3.44 10.66 -8.24
CA GLN A 64 4.25 11.86 -8.45
C GLN A 64 4.58 12.03 -9.93
N PRO A 65 3.98 13.02 -10.61
CA PRO A 65 4.27 13.32 -12.01
C PRO A 65 5.76 13.57 -12.26
N GLY A 66 6.29 13.00 -13.33
CA GLY A 66 7.71 13.01 -13.66
C GLY A 66 8.53 11.89 -13.00
N LEU A 67 7.97 11.20 -12.01
CA LEU A 67 8.60 10.08 -11.30
C LEU A 67 7.81 8.78 -11.52
N THR A 68 6.58 8.70 -11.03
CA THR A 68 5.76 7.48 -11.07
C THR A 68 5.20 7.16 -12.45
N ASP A 69 5.09 8.13 -13.36
CA ASP A 69 4.67 7.94 -14.76
C ASP A 69 5.84 7.80 -15.74
N GLN A 70 7.07 7.87 -15.23
CA GLN A 70 8.31 7.77 -16.00
C GLN A 70 9.06 6.47 -15.68
N GLY A 71 10.21 6.25 -16.32
CA GLY A 71 10.97 5.03 -16.12
C GLY A 71 10.28 3.81 -16.74
N ARG A 72 10.26 2.68 -16.03
CA ARG A 72 9.69 1.43 -16.53
C ARG A 72 8.16 1.36 -16.36
N ASN A 73 7.58 2.18 -15.46
CA ASN A 73 6.13 2.36 -15.32
C ASN A 73 5.40 2.81 -16.59
N ARG A 74 6.12 3.35 -17.58
CA ARG A 74 5.56 3.65 -18.91
C ARG A 74 5.03 2.39 -19.62
N PHE A 75 5.63 1.25 -19.31
CA PHE A 75 5.35 -0.06 -19.90
C PHE A 75 4.57 -0.97 -18.95
N ASP A 76 4.39 -0.58 -17.68
CA ASP A 76 3.53 -1.31 -16.75
C ASP A 76 2.06 -0.91 -16.91
N GLY A 77 1.21 -1.89 -17.24
CA GLY A 77 -0.24 -1.72 -17.28
C GLY A 77 -0.85 -1.43 -15.91
N SER A 78 -0.30 -2.01 -14.84
CA SER A 78 -0.78 -1.84 -13.47
C SER A 78 -0.68 -0.37 -13.02
N SER A 79 0.44 0.27 -13.33
CA SER A 79 0.68 1.69 -13.07
C SER A 79 -0.32 2.61 -13.78
N ARG A 80 -0.79 2.23 -14.98
CA ARG A 80 -1.87 2.97 -15.68
C ARG A 80 -3.20 2.86 -14.95
N PHE A 81 -3.54 1.68 -14.42
CA PHE A 81 -4.76 1.49 -13.64
C PHE A 81 -4.72 2.27 -12.33
N CYS A 82 -3.60 2.26 -11.60
CA CYS A 82 -3.42 3.06 -10.38
C CYS A 82 -3.67 4.56 -10.66
N ARG A 83 -3.09 5.10 -11.74
CA ARG A 83 -3.34 6.50 -12.15
C ARG A 83 -4.80 6.77 -12.54
N LEU A 84 -5.51 5.80 -13.10
CA LEU A 84 -6.93 5.95 -13.42
C LEU A 84 -7.78 5.98 -12.14
N PHE A 85 -7.55 5.04 -11.22
CA PHE A 85 -8.26 4.94 -9.95
C PHE A 85 -8.02 6.15 -9.05
N ALA A 86 -6.81 6.71 -9.06
CA ALA A 86 -6.48 7.95 -8.35
C ALA A 86 -7.42 9.12 -8.67
N ARG A 87 -8.03 9.15 -9.87
CA ARG A 87 -8.98 10.20 -10.26
C ARG A 87 -10.30 10.16 -9.49
N SER A 88 -10.63 9.02 -8.91
CA SER A 88 -11.84 8.82 -8.11
C SER A 88 -11.68 9.20 -6.65
N PHE A 89 -10.46 9.55 -6.21
CA PHE A 89 -10.21 9.98 -4.83
C PHE A 89 -10.85 11.34 -4.53
N ILE A 90 -11.59 11.41 -3.42
CA ILE A 90 -12.28 12.63 -2.97
C ILE A 90 -11.49 13.31 -1.85
N LYS A 91 -11.22 12.60 -0.74
CA LYS A 91 -10.61 13.17 0.47
C LYS A 91 -9.11 13.45 0.31
N GLU A 92 -8.39 12.54 -0.35
CA GLU A 92 -6.93 12.59 -0.52
C GLU A 92 -6.55 12.74 -1.99
N LYS A 93 -7.29 13.59 -2.71
CA LYS A 93 -7.04 13.84 -4.14
C LYS A 93 -5.62 14.36 -4.35
N GLY A 94 -4.85 13.67 -5.19
CA GLY A 94 -3.44 13.99 -5.45
C GLY A 94 -2.46 13.50 -4.37
N HIS A 95 -2.94 12.88 -3.29
CA HIS A 95 -2.13 12.33 -2.20
C HIS A 95 -2.50 10.87 -1.97
N CYS A 96 -2.36 10.05 -3.00
CA CYS A 96 -2.63 8.60 -2.97
C CYS A 96 -1.69 7.86 -3.92
N ASP A 97 -1.52 6.55 -3.70
CA ASP A 97 -0.74 5.65 -4.56
C ASP A 97 -1.57 5.11 -5.74
N GLY A 98 -2.84 5.52 -5.85
CA GLY A 98 -3.81 5.07 -6.83
C GLY A 98 -4.87 4.12 -6.28
N MET A 99 -4.65 3.52 -5.11
CA MET A 99 -5.62 2.62 -4.46
C MET A 99 -5.86 2.98 -2.99
N VAL A 100 -4.85 3.52 -2.30
CA VAL A 100 -4.91 3.95 -0.90
C VAL A 100 -4.39 5.38 -0.79
N GLY A 101 -5.04 6.17 0.07
CA GLY A 101 -4.61 7.54 0.36
C GLY A 101 -3.43 7.56 1.31
N ARG A 102 -2.58 8.60 1.19
CA ARG A 102 -1.37 8.81 2.01
C ARG A 102 -1.67 8.64 3.50
N PHE A 103 -2.61 9.40 4.04
CA PHE A 103 -2.95 9.37 5.45
C PHE A 103 -3.73 8.12 5.85
N SER A 104 -4.47 7.52 4.93
CA SER A 104 -5.14 6.24 5.17
C SER A 104 -4.16 5.07 5.37
N SER A 105 -2.88 5.21 5.00
CA SER A 105 -1.86 4.16 5.15
C SER A 105 -1.17 4.15 6.53
N HIS A 106 -1.38 5.18 7.34
CA HIS A 106 -0.62 5.40 8.56
C HIS A 106 -0.95 4.38 9.65
N LEU A 107 0.10 3.71 10.14
CA LEU A 107 0.05 2.77 11.25
C LEU A 107 1.38 2.80 12.02
N GLY A 108 1.32 3.03 13.33
CA GLY A 108 2.47 3.14 14.21
C GLY A 108 3.41 4.26 13.78
N GLN A 109 4.71 3.94 13.74
CA GLN A 109 5.74 4.83 13.21
C GLN A 109 5.70 4.86 11.68
N VAL A 110 5.44 6.03 11.11
CA VAL A 110 5.42 6.27 9.67
C VAL A 110 6.85 6.54 9.20
N ILE A 111 7.46 5.54 8.57
CA ILE A 111 8.83 5.62 8.03
C ILE A 111 8.89 6.61 6.86
N GLY A 112 7.82 6.67 6.06
CA GLY A 112 7.64 7.59 4.95
C GLY A 112 6.36 7.25 4.20
N ASP A 113 5.55 8.24 3.90
CA ASP A 113 4.20 8.09 3.34
C ASP A 113 4.07 8.69 1.93
N ASP A 114 5.12 9.35 1.43
CA ASP A 114 5.18 10.02 0.13
C ASP A 114 6.33 9.56 -0.77
N TYR A 115 6.71 8.28 -0.70
CA TYR A 115 7.61 7.71 -1.70
C TYR A 115 6.99 7.83 -3.11
N PRO A 116 7.80 8.03 -4.16
CA PRO A 116 7.31 8.11 -5.54
C PRO A 116 7.00 6.70 -6.07
N LEU A 117 5.97 6.08 -5.50
CA LEU A 117 5.50 4.72 -5.77
C LEU A 117 3.99 4.76 -6.00
N ASP A 118 3.52 4.07 -7.05
CA ASP A 118 2.13 3.63 -7.08
C ASP A 118 1.92 2.38 -6.20
N HIS A 119 0.67 1.93 -6.08
CA HIS A 119 0.32 0.85 -5.15
C HIS A 119 1.07 -0.46 -5.45
N LEU A 120 1.39 -0.72 -6.72
CA LEU A 120 2.02 -1.97 -7.17
C LEU A 120 3.55 -1.83 -7.18
N ASP A 121 4.07 -0.62 -7.39
CA ASP A 121 5.48 -0.30 -7.24
C ASP A 121 6.00 -0.66 -5.84
N ILE A 122 5.19 -0.48 -4.78
CA ILE A 122 5.58 -0.77 -3.38
C ILE A 122 6.06 -2.21 -3.23
N VAL A 123 5.45 -3.15 -3.96
CA VAL A 123 5.82 -4.58 -3.96
C VAL A 123 6.64 -4.97 -5.19
N ASN A 124 7.29 -3.98 -5.82
CA ASN A 124 8.15 -4.15 -7.00
C ASN A 124 7.42 -4.78 -8.21
N GLN A 125 6.11 -4.54 -8.33
CA GLN A 125 5.32 -4.99 -9.47
C GLN A 125 5.16 -3.87 -10.50
N SER A 126 4.99 -4.21 -11.78
CA SER A 126 5.02 -5.58 -12.34
C SER A 126 6.42 -6.00 -12.78
N LEU A 127 6.91 -7.18 -12.35
CA LEU A 127 8.23 -7.71 -12.75
C LEU A 127 9.42 -6.74 -12.53
N GLY A 128 9.33 -5.84 -11.54
CA GLY A 128 10.32 -4.80 -11.28
C GLY A 128 10.31 -3.63 -12.27
N ALA A 129 9.21 -3.45 -13.01
CA ALA A 129 9.02 -2.35 -13.95
C ALA A 129 8.47 -1.10 -13.26
N VAL A 130 9.26 -0.52 -12.34
CA VAL A 130 8.81 0.61 -11.48
C VAL A 130 9.09 2.00 -12.03
N GLY A 131 8.59 3.02 -11.32
CA GLY A 131 8.81 4.44 -11.58
C GLY A 131 10.29 4.87 -11.65
N LYS A 132 10.54 6.06 -12.19
CA LYS A 132 11.92 6.58 -12.37
C LYS A 132 12.60 6.81 -11.02
N GLY A 133 13.71 6.10 -10.79
CA GLY A 133 14.50 6.22 -9.56
C GLY A 133 13.86 5.57 -8.34
N ALA A 134 12.76 4.84 -8.50
CA ALA A 134 12.14 4.08 -7.44
C ALA A 134 13.00 2.85 -7.07
N GLU A 135 13.23 2.64 -5.78
CA GLU A 135 13.97 1.50 -5.23
C GLU A 135 13.13 0.76 -4.16
N PRO A 136 11.98 0.15 -4.51
CA PRO A 136 11.10 -0.46 -3.51
C PRO A 136 11.78 -1.57 -2.70
N VAL A 137 12.64 -2.37 -3.33
CA VAL A 137 13.43 -3.42 -2.66
C VAL A 137 14.30 -2.83 -1.53
N ARG A 138 14.82 -1.61 -1.73
CA ARG A 138 15.66 -0.94 -0.73
C ARG A 138 14.88 -0.57 0.53
N LEU A 139 13.59 -0.21 0.41
CA LEU A 139 12.73 0.07 1.57
C LEU A 139 12.64 -1.14 2.51
N PHE A 140 12.52 -2.34 1.94
CA PHE A 140 12.49 -3.58 2.72
C PHE A 140 13.83 -3.91 3.36
N THR A 141 14.95 -3.75 2.66
CA THR A 141 16.28 -4.05 3.23
C THR A 141 16.66 -3.05 4.32
N GLU A 142 16.34 -1.77 4.14
CA GLU A 142 16.50 -0.75 5.17
C GLU A 142 15.59 -1.01 6.37
N HIS A 143 14.35 -1.49 6.14
CA HIS A 143 13.47 -1.86 7.23
C HIS A 143 13.95 -3.09 8.01
N ALA A 144 14.48 -4.11 7.33
CA ALA A 144 15.11 -5.24 8.01
C ALA A 144 16.29 -4.80 8.90
N ALA A 145 17.12 -3.87 8.42
CA ALA A 145 18.19 -3.29 9.23
C ALA A 145 17.64 -2.48 10.43
N ARG A 146 16.54 -1.75 10.25
CA ARG A 146 15.83 -1.02 11.32
C ARG A 146 15.31 -1.97 12.41
N LEU A 147 14.69 -3.09 12.02
CA LEU A 147 14.21 -4.11 12.96
C LEU A 147 15.36 -4.76 13.73
N LYS A 148 16.43 -5.15 13.03
CA LYS A 148 17.64 -5.68 13.66
C LYS A 148 18.25 -4.71 14.68
N ALA A 149 18.32 -3.42 14.35
CA ALA A 149 18.82 -2.39 15.26
C ALA A 149 17.91 -2.18 16.49
N ALA A 150 16.62 -2.50 16.37
CA ALA A 150 15.67 -2.50 17.48
C ALA A 150 15.69 -3.80 18.30
N GLY A 151 16.54 -4.78 17.95
CA GLY A 151 16.64 -6.07 18.64
C GLY A 151 15.59 -7.10 18.22
N LEU A 152 14.99 -6.95 17.03
CA LEU A 152 14.02 -7.89 16.44
C LEU A 152 14.66 -8.76 15.35
#